data_AF-A0A238YG13-F1
#
_entry.id   AF-A0A238YG13-F1
#
_cell.length_a   1.000
_cell.length_b   1.000
_cell.length_c   1.000
_cell.angle_alpha   90.00
_cell.angle_beta   90.00
_cell.angle_gamma   90.00
#
_symmetry.space_group_name_H-M   'P 1'
#
loop_
_entity.id
_entity.type
_entity.pdbx_description
1 polymer ?
#
loop_
_entity_poly.entity_id
_entity_poly.type
_entity_poly.pdbx_seq_one_letter_code
_entity_poly.pdbx_strand_id
1 'polypeptide(L)' 'MHRLTARAGVVGDRAGTVVPDVVVDVDGGTIRWVGPAAEAPPADDAELVELSGVLCRGW' A
#
# COMPACT_ATOMS: atom_id res chain seq x y z
N MET A 1 10.35 8.55 3.01
CA MET A 1 9.56 7.31 2.79
C MET A 1 8.19 7.53 3.39
N HIS A 2 7.13 7.11 2.70
CA HIS A 2 5.76 7.17 3.18
C HIS A 2 5.18 5.76 3.22
N ARG A 3 4.43 5.45 4.26
CA ARG A 3 3.64 4.23 4.39
C ARG A 3 2.17 4.58 4.35
N LEU A 4 1.47 4.10 3.33
CA LEU A 4 0.01 4.21 3.24
C LEU A 4 -0.61 2.93 3.76
N THR A 5 -1.64 3.04 4.60
CA THR A 5 -2.48 1.90 5.00
C THR A 5 -3.90 2.13 4.50
N ALA A 6 -4.57 1.07 4.06
CA ALA A 6 -5.96 1.15 3.59
C ALA A 6 -6.71 -0.16 3.88
N ARG A 7 -8.05 -0.11 3.87
CA ARG A 7 -8.89 -1.30 4.11
C ARG A 7 -8.68 -2.38 3.04
N ALA A 8 -8.41 -1.97 1.82
CA ALA A 8 -7.99 -2.85 0.74
C ALA A 8 -7.23 -2.07 -0.33
N GLY A 9 -6.48 -2.78 -1.17
CA GLY A 9 -5.80 -2.23 -2.33
C GLY A 9 -6.04 -3.06 -3.58
N VAL A 10 -6.26 -2.40 -4.72
CA VAL A 10 -6.30 -3.07 -6.02
C VAL A 10 -4.90 -2.99 -6.62
N VAL A 11 -4.21 -4.13 -6.65
CA VAL A 11 -2.90 -4.24 -7.28
C VAL A 11 -3.14 -4.43 -8.77
N GLY A 12 -2.63 -3.49 -9.59
CA GLY A 12 -2.91 -3.39 -11.03
C GLY A 12 -2.25 -4.47 -11.89
N ASP A 13 -2.34 -5.74 -11.48
CA ASP A 13 -2.11 -6.87 -12.36
C ASP A 13 -3.27 -7.03 -13.36
N ARG A 14 -3.12 -7.93 -14.32
CA ARG A 14 -4.20 -8.22 -15.30
C ARG A 14 -5.40 -8.95 -14.67
N ALA A 15 -5.30 -9.41 -13.43
CA ALA A 15 -6.34 -10.17 -12.75
C ALA A 15 -7.26 -9.28 -11.89
N GLY A 16 -6.86 -8.03 -11.60
CA GLY A 16 -7.59 -7.14 -10.72
C GLY A 16 -7.49 -7.56 -9.25
N THR A 17 -6.32 -8.07 -8.83
CA THR A 17 -6.12 -8.62 -7.49
C THR A 17 -6.41 -7.59 -6.40
N VAL A 18 -7.27 -7.97 -5.46
CA VAL A 18 -7.62 -7.18 -4.27
C VAL A 18 -6.87 -7.73 -3.06
N VAL A 19 -6.10 -6.88 -2.39
CA VAL A 19 -5.39 -7.19 -1.16
C VAL A 19 -6.11 -6.54 0.02
N PRO A 20 -6.69 -7.31 0.96
CA PRO A 20 -7.28 -6.76 2.18
C PRO A 20 -6.19 -6.25 3.14
N ASP A 21 -6.54 -5.22 3.92
CA ASP A 21 -5.65 -4.55 4.89
C ASP A 21 -4.28 -4.23 4.27
N VAL A 22 -4.31 -3.52 3.14
CA VAL A 22 -3.12 -3.28 2.33
C VAL A 22 -2.22 -2.24 2.98
N VAL A 23 -0.92 -2.46 2.84
CA VAL A 23 0.12 -1.46 3.06
C VAL A 23 0.80 -1.14 1.71
N VAL A 24 1.16 0.12 1.49
CA VAL A 24 1.97 0.55 0.34
C VAL A 24 3.10 1.44 0.84
N ASP A 25 4.34 1.01 0.59
CA ASP A 25 5.51 1.81 0.91
C ASP A 25 6.01 2.54 -0.34
N VAL A 26 6.14 3.85 -0.22
CA VAL A 26 6.60 4.74 -1.28
C VAL A 26 7.87 5.47 -0.84
N ASP A 27 8.89 5.39 -1.68
CA ASP A 27 10.16 6.08 -1.46
C ASP A 27 10.63 6.74 -2.76
N GLY A 28 10.90 8.06 -2.72
CA GLY A 28 11.32 8.83 -3.89
C GLY A 28 10.36 8.74 -5.09
N GLY A 29 9.05 8.61 -4.84
CA GLY A 29 8.05 8.44 -5.90
C GLY A 29 7.97 7.02 -6.49
N THR A 30 8.71 6.06 -5.94
CA THR A 30 8.69 4.66 -6.37
C THR A 30 8.01 3.79 -5.31
N ILE A 31 7.16 2.86 -5.74
CA ILE A 31 6.60 1.83 -4.85
C ILE A 31 7.70 0.83 -4.53
N ARG A 32 8.08 0.72 -3.27
CA ARG A 32 9.07 -0.24 -2.79
C ARG A 32 8.45 -1.57 -2.37
N TRP A 33 7.22 -1.51 -1.86
CA TRP A 33 6.49 -2.67 -1.39
C TRP A 33 4.98 -2.44 -1.47
N VAL A 34 4.22 -3.50 -1.76
CA VAL A 34 2.76 -3.53 -1.73
C VAL A 34 2.30 -4.93 -1.33
N GLY A 35 1.36 -5.01 -0.39
CA GLY A 35 0.88 -6.30 0.11
C GLY A 35 0.06 -6.18 1.40
N PRO A 36 -0.30 -7.32 2.02
CA PRO A 36 -1.04 -7.35 3.28
C PRO A 36 -0.21 -6.78 4.44
N ALA A 37 -0.82 -5.95 5.30
CA ALA A 37 -0.13 -5.31 6.43
C ALA A 37 0.63 -6.29 7.34
N ALA A 38 0.10 -7.51 7.50
CA ALA A 38 0.72 -8.56 8.32
C ALA A 38 2.07 -9.05 7.76
N GLU A 39 2.33 -8.84 6.47
CA GLU A 39 3.55 -9.25 5.77
C GLU A 39 4.48 -8.07 5.48
N ALA A 40 4.07 -6.86 5.86
CA ALA A 40 4.84 -5.66 5.57
C ALA A 40 6.19 -5.69 6.31
N PRO A 41 7.28 -5.26 5.66
CA PRO A 41 8.53 -5.01 6.37
C PRO A 41 8.32 -3.94 7.47
N PRO A 42 9.22 -3.85 8.46
CA PRO A 42 9.19 -2.77 9.44
C PRO A 42 9.06 -1.39 8.78
N ALA A 43 8.28 -0.49 9.39
CA ALA A 43 7.99 0.82 8.83
C ALA A 43 9.12 1.85 9.03
N ASP A 44 10.15 1.53 9.82
CA ASP A 44 11.19 2.44 10.30
C ASP A 44 10.64 3.85 10.58
N ASP A 45 11.26 4.88 10.00
CA ASP A 45 10.90 6.29 10.18
C ASP A 45 9.92 6.79 9.08
N ALA A 46 9.17 5.88 8.45
CA ALA A 46 8.24 6.24 7.39
C ALA A 46 7.08 7.10 7.93
N GLU A 47 6.73 8.15 7.19
CA GLU A 47 5.52 8.91 7.48
C GLU A 47 4.29 8.05 7.22
N LEU A 48 3.46 7.85 8.24
CA LEU A 48 2.27 7.01 8.17
C LEU A 48 1.05 7.83 7.70
N VAL A 49 0.37 7.33 6.67
CA VAL A 49 -0.88 7.88 6.15
C VAL A 49 -1.95 6.80 6.21
N GLU A 50 -2.92 6.96 7.10
CA GLU A 50 -4.05 6.03 7.22
C GLU A 50 -5.23 6.46 6.36
N LEU A 51 -5.67 5.57 5.47
CA LEU A 51 -6.81 5.78 4.60
C LEU A 51 -7.96 4.86 5.02
N SER A 52 -9.15 5.41 5.18
CA SER A 52 -10.35 4.65 5.55
C SER A 52 -10.99 3.87 4.38
N GLY A 53 -10.53 4.11 3.15
CA GLY A 53 -11.10 3.57 1.91
C GLY A 53 -10.28 2.47 1.25
N VAL A 54 -10.48 2.33 -0.07
CA VAL A 54 -9.74 1.40 -0.94
C VAL A 54 -8.71 2.17 -1.76
N LEU A 55 -7.47 1.67 -1.80
CA LEU A 55 -6.40 2.25 -2.60
C LEU A 55 -6.42 1.63 -4.00
N CYS A 56 -6.54 2.48 -5.02
CA CYS A 56 -6.52 2.09 -6.42
C CYS A 56 -5.39 2.81 -7.14
N ARG A 57 -4.94 2.26 -8.27
CA ARG A 57 -4.09 3.00 -9.20
C ARG A 57 -4.83 4.27 -9.65
N GLY A 58 -4.12 5.40 -9.68
CA GLY A 58 -4.60 6.60 -10.35
C GLY A 58 -4.79 6.38 -11.85
N TRP A 59 -5.57 7.26 -12.47
CA TRP A 59 -5.80 7.29 -13.92
C TRP A 59 -4.56 7.78 -14.68
#